data_AF-A0A1H0UVG4-F1
#
_entry.id   AF-A0A1H0UVG4-F1
#
_cell.length_a   1.000
_cell.length_b   1.000
_cell.length_c   1.000
_cell.angle_alpha   90.00
_cell.angle_beta   90.00
_cell.angle_gamma   90.00
#
_symmetry.space_group_name_H-M   'P 1'
#
loop_
_entity.id
_entity.type
_entity.pdbx_description
1 polymer ?
#
loop_
_entity_poly.entity_id
_entity_poly.type
_entity_poly.pdbx_seq_one_letter_code
_entity_poly.pdbx_strand_id
1 'polypeptide(L)'
;MGTPTIKTTGEGTISAIRNVWIDSTWTRFAMVLPDEGSSKVAVRIGPNLTADGEDSFRVGDKVRFTVLTEPAGEFPRVQDLVKSADINTF
;
A
#
# COMPACT_ATOMS: atom_id res chain seq x y z
N MET A 1 -27.02 11.84 7.67
CA MET A 1 -25.78 12.05 8.45
C MET A 1 -24.79 10.99 8.01
N GLY A 2 -23.83 11.32 7.15
CA GLY A 2 -22.80 10.36 6.72
C GLY A 2 -21.81 10.17 7.86
N THR A 3 -21.66 8.95 8.34
CA THR A 3 -20.70 8.63 9.39
C THR A 3 -19.28 8.86 8.85
N PRO A 4 -18.38 9.53 9.58
CA PRO A 4 -17.08 9.92 9.03
C PRO A 4 -16.18 8.71 8.80
N THR A 5 -15.68 8.54 7.57
CA THR A 5 -14.57 7.62 7.27
C THR A 5 -13.33 8.08 8.04
N ILE A 6 -12.76 7.21 8.87
CA ILE A 6 -11.54 7.51 9.62
C ILE A 6 -10.35 7.26 8.69
N LYS A 7 -9.53 8.29 8.49
CA LYS A 7 -8.29 8.20 7.70
C LYS A 7 -7.10 8.16 8.64
N THR A 8 -6.37 7.06 8.65
CA THR A 8 -5.15 6.90 9.44
C THR A 8 -3.97 6.72 8.49
N THR A 9 -2.91 7.50 8.67
CA THR A 9 -1.66 7.30 7.91
C THR A 9 -0.79 6.30 8.66
N GLY A 10 -0.28 5.29 7.96
CA GLY A 10 0.67 4.33 8.48
C GLY A 10 1.98 4.36 7.69
N GLU A 11 3.05 3.93 8.34
CA GLU A 11 4.35 3.71 7.71
C GLU A 11 4.72 2.22 7.84
N GLY A 12 5.46 1.71 6.87
CA GLY A 12 5.94 0.35 6.93
C GLY A 12 6.89 0.01 5.80
N THR A 13 7.29 -1.25 5.76
CA THR A 13 8.23 -1.76 4.76
C THR A 13 7.55 -2.81 3.89
N ILE A 14 7.74 -2.75 2.57
CA ILE A 14 7.23 -3.77 1.67
C ILE A 14 7.98 -5.09 1.94
N SER A 15 7.26 -6.07 2.44
CA SER A 15 7.77 -7.42 2.72
C SER A 15 7.67 -8.36 1.52
N ALA A 16 6.71 -8.14 0.63
CA ALA A 16 6.50 -8.97 -0.55
C ALA A 16 5.64 -8.24 -1.59
N ILE A 17 5.78 -8.61 -2.87
CA ILE A 17 4.87 -8.22 -3.94
C ILE A 17 4.21 -9.49 -4.49
N ARG A 18 2.91 -9.43 -4.74
CA ARG A 18 2.10 -10.56 -5.22
C ARG A 18 1.21 -10.12 -6.38
N ASN A 19 1.19 -10.92 -7.43
CA ASN A 19 0.23 -10.78 -8.50
C ASN A 19 -0.94 -11.72 -8.21
N VAL A 20 -2.15 -11.18 -8.21
CA VAL A 20 -3.40 -11.91 -7.97
C VAL A 20 -4.28 -11.73 -9.19
N TRP A 21 -4.82 -12.83 -9.71
CA TRP A 21 -5.78 -12.80 -10.81
C TRP A 21 -7.18 -12.53 -10.26
N ILE A 22 -7.77 -11.39 -10.61
CA ILE A 22 -9.09 -10.95 -10.13
C ILE A 22 -9.91 -10.56 -11.36
N ASP A 23 -11.08 -11.17 -11.55
CA ASP A 23 -12.02 -10.83 -12.63
C ASP A 23 -11.35 -10.71 -14.01
N SER A 24 -10.53 -11.69 -14.38
CA SER A 24 -9.75 -11.72 -15.64
C SER A 24 -8.68 -10.63 -15.80
N THR A 25 -8.29 -9.98 -14.69
CA THR A 25 -7.26 -8.93 -14.67
C THR A 25 -6.15 -9.29 -13.68
N TRP A 26 -4.89 -9.28 -14.13
CA TRP A 26 -3.74 -9.35 -13.21
C TRP A 26 -3.68 -8.08 -12.37
N THR A 27 -3.89 -8.23 -11.07
CA THR A 27 -3.78 -7.14 -10.10
C THR A 27 -2.58 -7.37 -9.21
N ARG A 28 -1.72 -6.36 -9.07
CA ARG A 28 -0.53 -6.44 -8.24
C ARG A 28 -0.81 -5.86 -6.86
N PHE A 29 -0.29 -6.51 -5.83
CA PHE A 29 -0.43 -6.11 -4.43
C PHE A 29 0.95 -6.04 -3.77
N ALA A 30 1.20 -4.96 -3.04
CA ALA A 30 2.34 -4.83 -2.13
C ALA A 30 1.90 -5.24 -0.72
N MET A 31 2.61 -6.19 -0.14
CA MET A 31 2.43 -6.62 1.24
C MET A 31 3.33 -5.78 2.14
N VAL A 32 2.76 -4.84 2.88
CA VAL A 32 3.46 -3.94 3.78
C VAL A 32 3.44 -4.51 5.19
N LEU A 33 4.60 -4.53 5.84
CA LEU A 33 4.73 -4.78 7.27
C LEU A 33 4.77 -3.40 7.96
N PRO A 34 3.73 -3.03 8.74
CA PRO A 34 3.71 -1.76 9.45
C PRO A 34 4.77 -1.71 10.56
N ASP A 35 5.39 -0.55 10.76
CA ASP A 35 6.43 -0.38 11.79
C ASP A 35 5.86 -0.46 13.21
N GLU A 36 4.57 -0.14 13.40
CA GLU A 36 3.86 -0.22 14.69
C GLU A 36 3.56 -1.66 15.16
N GLY A 37 4.16 -2.69 14.56
CA GLY A 37 4.00 -4.09 14.97
C GLY A 37 2.62 -4.68 14.68
N SER A 38 1.83 -4.02 13.84
CA SER A 38 0.50 -4.46 13.42
C SER A 38 0.53 -5.59 12.38
N SER A 39 -0.64 -6.17 12.09
CA SER A 39 -0.80 -7.20 11.05
C SER A 39 -0.36 -6.69 9.69
N LYS A 40 0.21 -7.58 8.85
CA LYS A 40 0.60 -7.27 7.47
C LYS A 40 -0.60 -6.75 6.67
N VAL A 41 -0.35 -5.70 5.92
CA VAL A 41 -1.36 -5.00 5.12
C VAL A 41 -1.11 -5.28 3.64
N ALA A 42 -2.15 -5.65 2.91
CA ALA A 42 -2.09 -5.79 1.46
C ALA A 42 -2.59 -4.51 0.80
N VAL A 43 -1.76 -3.89 -0.03
CA VAL A 43 -2.08 -2.64 -0.73
C VAL A 43 -2.10 -2.90 -2.22
N ARG A 44 -3.22 -2.61 -2.89
CA ARG A 44 -3.32 -2.73 -4.34
C ARG A 44 -2.38 -1.70 -4.97
N ILE A 45 -1.44 -2.15 -5.77
CA ILE A 45 -0.61 -1.28 -6.60
C ILE A 45 -1.06 -1.44 -8.05
N GLY A 46 -1.35 -0.31 -8.70
CA GLY A 46 -1.70 -0.31 -10.12
C GLY A 46 -0.52 -0.78 -10.98
N PRO A 47 -0.69 -0.85 -12.31
CA PRO A 47 0.43 -0.91 -13.24
C PRO A 47 1.19 0.43 -13.21
N ASN A 48 1.81 0.77 -12.08
CA ASN A 48 2.69 1.92 -11.92
C ASN A 48 4.05 1.55 -12.54
N LEU A 49 4.03 1.37 -13.86
CA LEU A 49 5.20 1.56 -14.69
C LEU A 49 5.54 3.05 -14.57
N THR A 50 6.69 3.37 -14.02
CA THR A 50 7.30 4.66 -14.35
C THR A 50 7.47 4.74 -15.86
N ALA A 51 7.66 5.94 -16.42
CA ALA A 51 7.94 6.09 -17.86
C ALA A 51 9.12 5.20 -18.34
N ASP A 52 10.02 4.83 -17.42
CA ASP A 52 11.18 3.96 -17.60
C ASP A 52 10.91 2.45 -17.41
N GLY A 53 9.68 2.05 -17.09
CA GLY A 53 9.28 0.65 -17.03
C GLY A 53 9.78 -0.14 -15.81
N GLU A 54 10.41 0.51 -14.83
CA GLU A 54 10.74 -0.12 -13.56
C GLU A 54 9.52 -0.21 -12.64
N ASP A 55 9.42 -1.33 -11.92
CA ASP A 55 8.50 -1.50 -10.81
C ASP A 55 8.73 -0.36 -9.79
N SER A 56 7.78 0.57 -9.72
CA SER A 56 7.86 1.72 -8.80
C SER A 56 8.04 1.32 -7.34
N PHE A 57 7.77 0.06 -6.98
CA PHE A 57 7.88 -0.50 -5.64
C PHE A 57 8.64 -1.83 -5.65
N ARG A 58 9.51 -2.04 -4.67
CA ARG A 58 10.32 -3.23 -4.46
C ARG A 58 10.20 -3.72 -3.03
N VAL A 59 10.48 -5.00 -2.82
CA VAL A 59 10.62 -5.56 -1.48
C VAL A 59 11.79 -4.88 -0.77
N GLY A 60 11.56 -4.41 0.45
CA GLY A 60 12.50 -3.62 1.24
C GLY A 60 12.25 -2.11 1.18
N ASP A 61 11.43 -1.62 0.24
CA ASP A 61 11.11 -0.19 0.18
C ASP A 61 10.30 0.23 1.40
N LYS A 62 10.73 1.33 2.03
CA LYS A 62 9.92 2.04 3.01
C LYS A 62 8.81 2.80 2.32
N VAL A 63 7.61 2.65 2.82
CA VAL A 63 6.40 3.20 2.23
C VAL A 63 5.48 3.79 3.29
N ARG A 64 4.79 4.84 2.88
CA ARG A 64 3.65 5.42 3.59
C ARG A 64 2.37 5.00 2.90
N PHE A 65 1.35 4.71 3.68
CA PHE A 65 0.05 4.33 3.19
C PHE A 65 -1.05 4.95 4.04
N THR A 66 -2.23 5.11 3.47
CA THR A 66 -3.41 5.56 4.20
C THR A 66 -4.40 4.42 4.36
N VAL A 67 -4.77 4.14 5.59
CA VAL A 67 -5.85 3.22 5.96
C VAL A 67 -7.13 4.01 6.08
N LEU A 68 -8.11 3.64 5.27
CA LEU A 68 -9.49 4.12 5.36
C LEU A 68 -10.30 3.07 6.11
N THR A 69 -10.76 3.44 7.30
CA THR A 69 -11.68 2.63 8.08
C THR A 69 -13.08 3.18 7.87
N GLU A 70 -13.89 2.41 7.15
CA GLU A 70 -15.30 2.73 6.93
C GLU A 70 -16.12 2.43 8.21
N PRO A 71 -17.20 3.18 8.47
CA PRO A 71 -17.94 3.13 9.73
C PRO A 71 -18.71 1.81 9.99
N ALA A 72 -18.88 0.98 8.97
CA ALA A 72 -19.83 -0.13 8.95
C ALA A 72 -19.19 -1.53 9.01
N GLY A 73 -18.07 -1.70 9.74
CA GLY A 73 -17.42 -3.01 9.89
C GLY A 73 -16.89 -3.59 8.58
N GLU A 74 -16.80 -2.78 7.53
CA GLU A 74 -16.13 -3.13 6.29
C GLU A 74 -14.63 -3.30 6.51
N PHE A 75 -14.01 -4.18 5.73
CA PHE A 75 -12.58 -4.40 5.79
C PHE A 75 -11.84 -3.07 5.53
N PRO A 76 -10.85 -2.70 6.37
CA PRO A 76 -10.10 -1.49 6.19
C PRO A 76 -9.44 -1.48 4.82
N ARG A 77 -9.67 -0.41 4.06
CA ARG A 77 -9.09 -0.26 2.72
C ARG A 77 -7.80 0.51 2.83
N VAL A 78 -6.76 0.02 2.16
CA VAL A 78 -5.46 0.70 2.16
C VAL A 78 -5.16 1.21 0.77
N GLN A 79 -4.83 2.49 0.70
CA GLN A 79 -4.58 3.22 -0.53
C GLN A 79 -3.45 4.25 -0.34
N ASP A 80 -3.15 4.99 -1.41
CA ASP A 80 -2.14 6.05 -1.43
C ASP A 80 -0.77 5.57 -0.97
N LEU A 81 -0.31 4.44 -1.54
CA LEU A 81 1.03 3.93 -1.29
C LEU A 81 2.06 4.86 -1.92
N VAL A 82 2.92 5.46 -1.10
CA VAL A 82 3.98 6.37 -1.55
C VAL A 82 5.30 5.88 -0.97
N LYS A 83 6.37 5.88 -1.77
CA LYS A 83 7.72 5.64 -1.26
C LYS A 83 8.08 6.73 -0.25
N SER A 84 8.45 6.33 0.96
CA SER A 84 9.20 7.23 1.83
C SER A 84 10.55 7.41 1.18
N ALA A 85 10.80 8.59 0.61
CA ALA A 85 12.10 8.88 0.03
C ALA A 85 13.14 8.71 1.14
N ASP A 86 14.03 7.72 0.99
CA ASP A 86 15.33 7.77 1.63
C ASP A 86 16.00 9.03 1.08
N ILE A 87 16.06 10.07 1.90
CA ILE A 87 16.86 11.26 1.69
C ILE A 87 18.35 10.88 1.77
N ASN A 88 18.82 10.05 0.85
CA ASN A 88 20.24 9.77 0.65
C ASN A 88 20.66 10.37 -0.69
N THR A 89 20.49 11.69 -0.80
CA THR A 89 21.25 12.49 -1.75
C THR A 89 22.70 12.50 -1.25
N PHE A 90 23.57 11.81 -1.99
CA PHE A 90 25.03 11.88 -1.84
C PHE A 90 25.57 13.26 -2.23
#